data_AF-A0A536HQT5-F1
#
_entry.id   AF-A0A536HQT5-F1
#
_cell.length_a   1.000
_cell.length_b   1.000
_cell.length_c   1.000
_cell.angle_alpha   90.00
_cell.angle_beta   90.00
_cell.angle_gamma   90.00
#
_symmetry.space_group_name_H-M   'P 1'
#
loop_
_entity.id
_entity.type
_entity.pdbx_description
1 polymer ?
#
loop_
_entity_poly.entity_id
_entity_poly.type
_entity_poly.pdbx_seq_one_letter_code
_entity_poly.pdbx_strand_id
1 'polypeptide(L)'
;PTWVRPKLVAEVKFAEWTRDGVMRQPVFLGLRDDIDPREVRRELPHDADREMANAKGTATSRGKRQLVARKTSTVARPRVSAPSRATAVDIPDTPLSRAAAQISRKLGTDIRGATAAELGALDAIKTEGNWEVGGRVVHLTNLDKLLFPEDRYSKRDLIRYYVQVAPVMIPHYKDRPLSMNPHPDGIHGKSYWVKDKPDYAPDWIPTFRYQDQKSLKDWILIEEVATLAWLANHAVIDMHPWYSRVDKPEYPDWSVVDLDPAEGATFKDVVAVAKVLKSALDHLKLAGVLKTTGQSGLHIYIPIERRSTLEESRGFVAKLAHTIAELMPDKVTEVWEVKRRTGKIRIDYTQNVINKTLAGPYSVRPAPRAPVSTPIAWRELDDPRLRPDKWTIKTLGDRLLEVGDLFHDALMLHQRLPAL
;
A
#
# COMPACT_ATOMS: atom_id res chain seq x y z
N PRO A 1 -32.37 -28.74 8.45
CA PRO A 1 -30.95 -28.75 8.90
C PRO A 1 -30.30 -30.08 8.55
N THR A 2 -29.17 -30.04 7.84
CA THR A 2 -28.40 -31.24 7.46
C THR A 2 -27.38 -31.51 8.54
N TRP A 3 -27.54 -32.63 9.25
CA TRP A 3 -26.57 -33.06 10.25
C TRP A 3 -25.31 -33.58 9.55
N VAL A 4 -24.15 -33.08 9.97
CA VAL A 4 -22.85 -33.48 9.44
C VAL A 4 -22.05 -34.20 10.52
N ARG A 5 -21.22 -35.16 10.11
CA ARG A 5 -20.31 -35.87 11.02
C ARG A 5 -19.07 -35.00 11.27
N PRO A 6 -18.77 -34.61 12.52
CA PRO A 6 -17.60 -33.79 12.81
C PRO A 6 -16.32 -34.61 12.58
N LYS A 7 -15.43 -34.10 11.72
CA LYS A 7 -14.11 -34.69 11.42
C LYS A 7 -12.94 -33.78 11.82
N LEU A 8 -13.21 -32.50 12.07
CA LEU A 8 -12.22 -31.47 12.37
C LEU A 8 -12.67 -30.67 13.59
N VAL A 9 -11.72 -30.13 14.34
CA VAL A 9 -11.98 -29.28 15.51
C VAL A 9 -11.90 -27.82 15.08
N ALA A 10 -12.84 -26.99 15.50
CA ALA A 10 -12.76 -25.55 15.28
C ALA A 10 -12.18 -24.87 16.51
N GLU A 11 -11.12 -24.10 16.32
CA GLU A 11 -10.59 -23.21 17.35
C GLU A 11 -11.36 -21.88 17.30
N VAL A 12 -11.94 -21.50 18.44
CA VAL A 12 -12.81 -20.33 18.56
C VAL A 12 -12.43 -19.55 19.80
N LYS A 13 -12.11 -18.27 19.64
CA LYS A 13 -11.97 -17.32 20.74
C LYS A 13 -13.33 -16.71 21.05
N PHE A 14 -13.77 -16.71 22.28
CA PHE A 14 -15.06 -16.12 22.66
C PHE A 14 -14.96 -15.43 24.02
N ALA A 15 -15.92 -14.55 24.33
CA ALA A 15 -15.89 -13.74 25.55
C ALA A 15 -16.34 -14.53 26.78
N GLU A 16 -17.45 -15.26 26.67
CA GLU A 16 -17.99 -16.10 27.74
C GLU A 16 -18.96 -17.15 27.17
N TRP A 17 -19.26 -18.18 27.96
CA TRP A 17 -20.36 -19.10 27.68
C TRP A 17 -21.65 -18.59 28.31
N THR A 18 -22.76 -18.64 27.59
CA THR A 18 -24.10 -18.42 28.18
C THR A 18 -24.50 -19.57 29.09
N ARG A 19 -25.52 -19.33 29.93
CA ARG A 19 -26.15 -20.38 30.75
C ARG A 19 -26.68 -21.54 29.88
N ASP A 20 -27.11 -21.24 28.65
CA ASP A 20 -27.62 -22.22 27.69
C ASP A 20 -26.53 -22.90 26.85
N GLY A 21 -25.24 -22.68 27.17
CA GLY A 21 -24.12 -23.35 26.50
C GLY A 21 -23.73 -22.76 25.14
N VAL A 22 -24.06 -21.49 24.88
CA VAL A 22 -23.71 -20.79 23.63
C VAL A 22 -22.53 -19.84 23.85
N MET A 23 -21.60 -19.76 22.91
CA MET A 23 -20.48 -18.80 22.99
C MET A 23 -20.98 -17.38 22.70
N ARG A 24 -20.61 -16.40 23.54
CA ARG A 24 -20.82 -14.96 23.26
C ARG A 24 -19.60 -14.36 22.58
N GLN A 25 -19.86 -13.58 21.53
CA GLN A 25 -18.83 -12.95 20.70
C GLN A 25 -17.79 -13.96 20.17
N PRO A 26 -18.21 -15.12 19.61
CA PRO A 26 -17.27 -16.09 19.08
C PRO A 26 -16.56 -15.52 17.84
N VAL A 27 -15.25 -15.71 17.80
CA VAL A 27 -14.36 -15.40 16.70
C VAL A 27 -13.70 -16.70 16.30
N PHE A 28 -14.03 -17.20 15.12
CA PHE A 28 -13.38 -18.36 14.54
C PHE A 28 -11.91 -18.04 14.25
N LEU A 29 -11.00 -18.88 14.75
CA LEU A 29 -9.55 -18.72 14.57
C LEU A 29 -9.00 -19.66 13.50
N GLY A 30 -9.52 -20.89 13.40
CA GLY A 30 -9.07 -21.88 12.43
C GLY A 30 -9.70 -23.25 12.64
N LEU A 31 -9.49 -24.16 11.68
CA LEU A 31 -9.74 -25.59 11.87
C LEU A 31 -8.43 -26.27 12.25
N ARG A 32 -8.51 -27.15 13.24
CA ARG A 32 -7.43 -28.00 13.75
C ARG A 32 -7.68 -29.43 13.32
N ASP A 33 -6.74 -29.97 12.57
CA ASP A 33 -6.65 -31.35 12.13
C ASP A 33 -5.75 -32.20 13.04
N ASP A 34 -5.06 -31.55 13.97
CA ASP A 34 -4.14 -32.15 14.93
C ASP A 34 -4.81 -32.53 16.28
N ILE A 35 -6.10 -32.25 16.44
CA ILE A 35 -6.90 -32.65 17.61
C ILE A 35 -8.02 -33.60 17.17
N ASP A 36 -8.14 -34.77 17.83
CA ASP A 36 -9.30 -35.66 17.62
C ASP A 36 -10.57 -34.96 18.14
N PRO A 37 -11.61 -34.75 17.32
CA PRO A 37 -12.89 -34.17 17.76
C PRO A 37 -13.54 -34.88 18.95
N ARG A 38 -13.22 -36.16 19.18
CA ARG A 38 -13.73 -36.93 20.33
C ARG A 38 -13.04 -36.59 21.64
N GLU A 39 -11.90 -35.92 21.59
CA GLU A 39 -11.11 -35.53 22.77
C GLU A 39 -11.40 -34.10 23.22
N VAL A 40 -12.11 -33.31 22.41
CA VAL A 40 -12.51 -31.94 22.78
C VAL A 40 -13.42 -31.97 24.01
N ARG A 41 -13.03 -31.23 25.05
CA ARG A 41 -13.80 -31.04 26.30
C ARG A 41 -14.02 -29.55 26.53
N ARG A 42 -15.01 -29.23 27.36
CA ARG A 42 -15.27 -27.84 27.75
C ARG A 42 -14.19 -27.36 28.71
N GLU A 43 -13.38 -26.40 28.25
CA GLU A 43 -12.37 -25.75 29.08
C GLU A 43 -13.03 -24.91 30.19
N LEU A 44 -12.55 -25.03 31.43
CA LEU A 44 -12.98 -24.23 32.56
C LEU A 44 -12.10 -22.97 32.66
N PRO A 45 -12.64 -21.81 33.04
CA PRO A 45 -11.85 -20.60 33.20
C PRO A 45 -11.03 -20.66 34.49
N HIS A 46 -9.84 -21.26 34.41
CA HIS A 46 -8.71 -21.00 35.31
C HIS A 46 -7.43 -21.55 34.67
N ASP A 47 -6.66 -20.65 34.05
CA ASP A 47 -5.20 -20.73 33.81
C ASP A 47 -4.68 -19.55 32.95
N ALA A 48 -5.55 -18.64 32.49
CA ALA A 48 -5.14 -17.45 31.73
C ALA A 48 -4.90 -16.17 32.59
N ASP A 49 -5.21 -16.21 33.89
CA ASP A 49 -5.36 -14.98 34.71
C ASP A 49 -4.08 -14.50 35.42
N ARG A 50 -2.93 -15.19 35.31
CA ARG A 50 -1.67 -14.73 35.93
C ARG A 50 -0.83 -13.78 35.06
N GLU A 51 -1.02 -13.73 33.75
CA GLU A 51 -0.21 -12.86 32.86
C GLU A 51 -0.84 -11.49 32.58
N MET A 52 -2.15 -11.31 32.81
CA MET A 52 -2.88 -10.09 32.42
C MET A 52 -3.09 -9.06 33.54
N ALA A 53 -2.73 -9.36 34.79
CA ALA A 53 -3.08 -8.52 35.94
C ALA A 53 -2.19 -7.26 36.16
N ASN A 54 -1.15 -7.02 35.35
CA ASN A 54 -0.25 -5.86 35.54
C ASN A 54 -0.45 -4.70 34.56
N ALA A 55 -1.49 -4.71 33.73
CA ALA A 55 -1.76 -3.63 32.81
C ALA A 55 -3.25 -3.26 32.79
N LYS A 56 -3.55 -2.07 33.32
CA LYS A 56 -4.81 -1.31 33.22
C LYS A 56 -5.81 -1.52 34.33
N GLY A 57 -5.47 -0.92 35.48
CA GLY A 57 -6.47 -0.21 36.27
C GLY A 57 -7.10 0.93 35.45
N THR A 58 -8.31 1.30 35.86
CA THR A 58 -9.15 2.44 35.44
C THR A 58 -9.98 2.34 34.16
N ALA A 59 -11.14 1.68 34.34
CA ALA A 59 -12.49 2.26 34.27
C ALA A 59 -13.08 2.78 32.94
N THR A 60 -13.90 1.92 32.33
CA THR A 60 -15.33 2.11 31.99
C THR A 60 -15.97 3.52 32.00
N SER A 61 -16.71 3.84 30.93
CA SER A 61 -18.18 4.04 31.01
C SER A 61 -18.88 3.84 29.66
N ARG A 62 -20.07 3.21 29.73
CA ARG A 62 -20.98 2.87 28.63
C ARG A 62 -22.00 4.00 28.43
N GLY A 63 -22.23 4.40 27.17
CA GLY A 63 -23.40 5.17 26.74
C GLY A 63 -24.17 4.43 25.63
N LYS A 64 -25.49 4.26 25.81
CA LYS A 64 -26.40 3.49 24.97
C LYS A 64 -26.56 4.10 23.56
N ARG A 65 -26.48 3.24 22.53
CA ARG A 65 -26.85 3.57 21.14
C ARG A 65 -28.36 3.42 20.95
N GLN A 66 -28.99 4.48 20.44
CA GLN A 66 -30.32 4.46 19.84
C GLN A 66 -30.14 4.43 18.31
N LEU A 67 -30.85 3.53 17.63
CA LEU A 67 -30.88 3.44 16.16
C LEU A 67 -31.63 4.65 15.58
N VAL A 68 -31.04 5.34 14.60
CA VAL A 68 -31.78 6.23 13.69
C VAL A 68 -31.34 6.01 12.25
N ALA A 69 -32.35 6.01 11.38
CA ALA A 69 -32.33 5.64 9.98
C ALA A 69 -31.53 6.57 9.06
N ARG A 70 -31.15 5.98 7.91
CA ARG A 70 -30.55 6.57 6.70
C ARG A 70 -31.09 7.98 6.36
N LYS A 71 -30.16 8.93 6.24
CA LYS A 71 -30.22 10.03 5.27
C LYS A 71 -28.85 10.16 4.60
N THR A 72 -28.83 9.99 3.28
CA THR A 72 -27.73 10.40 2.41
C THR A 72 -27.71 11.92 2.35
N SER A 73 -26.75 12.55 3.04
CA SER A 73 -26.44 13.97 2.87
C SER A 73 -25.24 14.11 1.95
N THR A 74 -25.48 14.57 0.73
CA THR A 74 -24.49 15.18 -0.15
C THR A 74 -23.98 16.46 0.52
N VAL A 75 -22.82 16.38 1.19
CA VAL A 75 -22.12 17.55 1.70
C VAL A 75 -21.36 18.18 0.54
N ALA A 76 -21.75 19.40 0.17
CA ALA A 76 -21.07 20.21 -0.82
C ALA A 76 -19.62 20.49 -0.38
N ARG A 77 -18.67 20.29 -1.30
CA ARG A 77 -17.25 20.63 -1.15
C ARG A 77 -17.10 22.10 -0.73
N PRO A 78 -16.29 22.43 0.30
CA PRO A 78 -15.80 23.79 0.44
C PRO A 78 -14.98 24.13 -0.80
N ARG A 79 -15.20 25.32 -1.39
CA ARG A 79 -14.29 25.87 -2.40
C ARG A 79 -12.94 26.08 -1.75
N VAL A 80 -12.02 25.15 -1.99
CA VAL A 80 -10.60 25.34 -1.76
C VAL A 80 -10.17 26.46 -2.69
N SER A 81 -9.63 27.56 -2.14
CA SER A 81 -8.94 28.57 -2.92
C SER A 81 -7.84 27.87 -3.71
N ALA A 82 -7.88 27.98 -5.04
CA ALA A 82 -6.93 27.34 -5.92
C ALA A 82 -5.49 27.64 -5.45
N PRO A 83 -4.60 26.63 -5.34
CA PRO A 83 -3.20 26.91 -5.08
C PRO A 83 -2.71 27.80 -6.23
N SER A 84 -2.11 28.95 -5.89
CA SER A 84 -1.50 29.81 -6.89
C SER A 84 -0.55 28.96 -7.71
N ARG A 85 -0.75 28.92 -9.03
CA ARG A 85 0.17 28.29 -9.97
C ARG A 85 1.57 28.77 -9.60
N ALA A 86 2.44 27.85 -9.15
CA ALA A 86 3.84 28.18 -8.99
C ALA A 86 4.32 28.65 -10.36
N THR A 87 4.58 29.95 -10.49
CA THR A 87 5.29 30.49 -11.63
C THR A 87 6.61 29.73 -11.74
N ALA A 88 7.13 29.52 -12.95
CA ALA A 88 8.26 28.63 -13.24
C ALA A 88 9.61 28.98 -12.53
N VAL A 89 9.60 29.87 -11.54
CA VAL A 89 10.73 30.59 -10.97
C VAL A 89 11.27 29.96 -9.67
N ASP A 90 10.60 28.98 -9.05
CA ASP A 90 11.05 28.42 -7.75
C ASP A 90 11.12 26.87 -7.71
N ILE A 91 11.53 26.24 -8.81
CA ILE A 91 11.80 24.78 -8.82
C ILE A 91 13.20 24.53 -8.23
N PRO A 92 13.35 23.66 -7.21
CA PRO A 92 14.67 23.32 -6.67
C PRO A 92 15.60 22.75 -7.73
N ASP A 93 16.88 23.12 -7.66
CA ASP A 93 17.90 22.62 -8.59
C ASP A 93 18.41 21.21 -8.19
N THR A 94 17.49 20.24 -8.16
CA THR A 94 17.80 18.82 -7.97
C THR A 94 17.32 18.02 -9.17
N PRO A 95 17.97 16.88 -9.51
CA PRO A 95 17.48 16.02 -10.57
C PRO A 95 16.01 15.63 -10.39
N LEU A 96 15.60 15.31 -9.16
CA LEU A 96 14.23 14.90 -8.85
C LEU A 96 13.21 16.02 -9.05
N SER A 97 13.49 17.24 -8.57
CA SER A 97 12.59 18.39 -8.75
C SER A 97 12.48 18.81 -10.22
N ARG A 98 13.60 18.79 -10.98
CA ARG A 98 13.58 19.06 -12.42
C ARG A 98 12.76 18.03 -13.19
N ALA A 99 12.98 16.73 -12.91
CA ALA A 99 12.22 15.65 -13.53
C ALA A 99 10.73 15.74 -13.21
N ALA A 100 10.40 15.94 -11.94
CA ALA A 100 9.02 16.07 -11.49
C ALA A 100 8.30 17.25 -12.16
N ALA A 101 8.98 18.39 -12.32
CA ALA A 101 8.42 19.54 -13.03
C ALA A 101 8.21 19.28 -14.53
N GLN A 102 9.14 18.58 -15.19
CA GLN A 102 8.99 18.18 -16.60
C GLN A 102 7.80 17.24 -16.79
N ILE A 103 7.70 16.21 -15.95
CA ILE A 103 6.61 15.23 -15.99
C ILE A 103 5.28 15.92 -15.67
N SER A 104 5.21 16.74 -14.62
CA SER A 104 4.01 17.48 -14.24
C SER A 104 3.44 18.30 -15.40
N ARG A 105 4.29 19.03 -16.14
CA ARG A 105 3.88 19.76 -17.35
C ARG A 105 3.33 18.85 -18.43
N LYS A 106 3.94 17.67 -18.63
CA LYS A 106 3.47 16.67 -19.61
C LYS A 106 2.13 16.06 -19.19
N LEU A 107 1.94 15.80 -17.90
CA LEU A 107 0.69 15.27 -17.33
C LEU A 107 -0.45 16.31 -17.29
N GLY A 108 -0.13 17.61 -17.38
CA GLY A 108 -1.11 18.68 -17.18
C GLY A 108 -1.69 18.71 -15.76
N THR A 109 -0.97 18.16 -14.78
CA THR A 109 -1.42 18.14 -13.38
C THR A 109 -1.20 19.49 -12.71
N ASP A 110 -2.09 19.84 -11.78
CA ASP A 110 -1.98 21.00 -10.89
C ASP A 110 -1.16 20.69 -9.62
N ILE A 111 -0.78 19.43 -9.41
CA ILE A 111 0.07 19.04 -8.29
C ILE A 111 1.47 19.64 -8.48
N ARG A 112 1.89 20.44 -7.50
CA ARG A 112 3.25 20.95 -7.39
C ARG A 112 4.08 20.18 -6.37
N GLY A 113 5.39 20.23 -6.52
CA GLY A 113 6.35 19.80 -5.50
C GLY A 113 6.67 20.94 -4.56
N ALA A 114 7.51 20.68 -3.57
CA ALA A 114 8.10 21.74 -2.75
C ALA A 114 8.96 22.68 -3.60
N THR A 115 8.89 23.97 -3.32
CA THR A 115 9.70 25.00 -3.98
C THR A 115 11.12 25.07 -3.41
N ALA A 116 12.05 25.79 -4.04
CA ALA A 116 13.41 25.92 -3.50
C ALA A 116 13.40 26.67 -2.17
N ALA A 117 12.56 27.71 -2.04
CA ALA A 117 12.35 28.41 -0.78
C ALA A 117 11.80 27.49 0.33
N GLU A 118 10.79 26.65 0.03
CA GLU A 118 10.24 25.69 1.00
C GLU A 118 11.28 24.66 1.43
N LEU A 119 12.10 24.14 0.51
CA LEU A 119 13.17 23.20 0.85
C LEU A 119 14.31 23.85 1.65
N GLY A 120 14.63 25.11 1.36
CA GLY A 120 15.59 25.90 2.15
C GLY A 120 15.07 26.16 3.57
N ALA A 121 13.78 26.44 3.72
CA ALA A 121 13.13 26.55 5.03
C ALA A 121 13.16 25.21 5.79
N LEU A 122 12.94 24.09 5.10
CA LEU A 122 13.10 22.76 5.70
C LEU A 122 14.53 22.57 6.23
N ASP A 123 15.56 22.96 5.48
CA ASP A 123 16.97 22.84 5.91
C ASP A 123 17.33 23.75 7.09
N ALA A 124 16.69 24.92 7.20
CA ALA A 124 16.93 25.85 8.29
C ALA A 124 16.33 25.42 9.65
N ILE A 125 15.33 24.54 9.64
CA ILE A 125 14.78 23.97 10.88
C ILE A 125 15.85 23.11 11.54
N LYS A 126 16.05 23.26 12.85
CA LYS A 126 16.95 22.39 13.63
C LYS A 126 16.31 21.00 13.78
N THR A 127 16.02 20.56 15.00
CA THR A 127 15.45 19.24 15.23
C THR A 127 13.93 19.20 15.06
N GLU A 128 13.25 20.30 15.34
CA GLU A 128 11.79 20.42 15.37
C GLU A 128 11.36 21.86 15.06
N GLY A 129 10.18 22.03 14.45
CA GLY A 129 9.62 23.33 14.12
C GLY A 129 8.43 23.28 13.16
N ASN A 130 7.72 24.40 13.05
CA ASN A 130 6.65 24.56 12.07
C ASN A 130 7.25 24.86 10.70
N TRP A 131 6.81 24.12 9.69
CA TRP A 131 7.22 24.28 8.31
C TRP A 131 6.02 24.60 7.43
N GLU A 132 6.09 25.67 6.64
CA GLU A 132 5.09 25.98 5.63
C GLU A 132 5.45 25.31 4.31
N VAL A 133 4.58 24.43 3.82
CA VAL A 133 4.73 23.73 2.54
C VAL A 133 3.36 23.53 1.91
N GLY A 134 3.23 23.78 0.60
CA GLY A 134 1.94 23.58 -0.06
C GLY A 134 0.85 24.56 0.39
N GLY A 135 1.19 25.66 1.07
CA GLY A 135 0.22 26.55 1.73
C GLY A 135 -0.39 25.97 3.02
N ARG A 136 0.23 24.92 3.58
CA ARG A 136 -0.12 24.33 4.88
C ARG A 136 1.04 24.48 5.85
N VAL A 137 0.73 24.62 7.12
CA VAL A 137 1.72 24.51 8.19
C VAL A 137 1.75 23.07 8.70
N VAL A 138 2.92 22.44 8.66
CA VAL A 138 3.18 21.10 9.19
C VAL A 138 4.19 21.21 10.32
N HIS A 139 3.84 20.73 11.52
CA HIS A 139 4.77 20.68 12.64
C HIS A 139 5.69 19.45 12.50
N LEU A 140 6.98 19.70 12.26
CA LEU A 140 8.00 18.68 12.06
C LEU A 140 8.74 18.42 13.36
N THR A 141 9.03 17.17 13.69
CA THR A 141 9.76 16.78 14.91
C THR A 141 10.97 15.93 14.54
N ASN A 142 11.92 15.69 15.44
CA ASN A 142 12.99 14.67 15.30
C ASN A 142 13.61 14.56 13.89
N LEU A 143 13.89 15.68 13.22
CA LEU A 143 14.24 15.70 11.79
C LEU A 143 15.53 14.95 11.47
N ASP A 144 16.50 14.97 12.39
CA ASP A 144 17.81 14.37 12.19
C ASP A 144 17.84 12.89 12.60
N LYS A 145 16.70 12.32 13.02
CA LYS A 145 16.59 10.89 13.35
C LYS A 145 16.88 10.06 12.11
N LEU A 146 17.88 9.18 12.20
CA LEU A 146 18.23 8.25 11.13
C LEU A 146 17.14 7.19 10.99
N LEU A 147 16.47 7.18 9.83
CA LEU A 147 15.52 6.13 9.46
C LEU A 147 16.20 5.00 8.70
N PHE A 148 17.28 5.32 7.97
CA PHE A 148 18.14 4.37 7.25
C PHE A 148 19.58 4.57 7.71
N PRO A 149 20.02 3.89 8.79
CA PRO A 149 21.27 4.20 9.45
C PRO A 149 22.52 3.91 8.60
N GLU A 150 22.50 2.87 7.77
CA GLU A 150 23.62 2.48 6.90
C GLU A 150 24.00 3.58 5.90
N ASP A 151 22.99 4.24 5.34
CA ASP A 151 23.13 5.29 4.34
C ASP A 151 23.08 6.69 4.95
N ARG A 152 22.87 6.76 6.28
CA ARG A 152 22.68 7.99 7.06
C ARG A 152 21.53 8.86 6.56
N TYR A 153 20.47 8.26 5.98
CA TYR A 153 19.28 9.02 5.63
C TYR A 153 18.42 9.25 6.86
N SER A 154 18.18 10.53 7.13
CA SER A 154 17.37 11.04 8.21
C SER A 154 15.88 11.09 7.83
N LYS A 155 15.04 11.41 8.82
CA LYS A 155 13.63 11.73 8.56
C LYS A 155 13.48 12.95 7.66
N ARG A 156 14.38 13.95 7.76
CA ARG A 156 14.42 15.11 6.86
C ARG A 156 14.62 14.69 5.41
N ASP A 157 15.49 13.70 5.15
CA ASP A 157 15.72 13.20 3.78
C ASP A 157 14.48 12.51 3.21
N LEU A 158 13.78 11.75 4.04
CA LEU A 158 12.51 11.11 3.64
C LEU A 158 11.44 12.16 3.30
N ILE A 159 11.29 13.20 4.14
CA ILE A 159 10.38 14.32 3.88
C ILE A 159 10.75 15.00 2.56
N ARG A 160 12.02 15.36 2.38
CA ARG A 160 12.55 16.02 1.18
C ARG A 160 12.24 15.21 -0.08
N TYR A 161 12.51 13.91 -0.07
CA TYR A 161 12.20 13.02 -1.20
C TYR A 161 10.71 13.10 -1.57
N TYR A 162 9.81 12.90 -0.59
CA TYR A 162 8.39 12.80 -0.86
C TYR A 162 7.79 14.11 -1.36
N VAL A 163 8.21 15.26 -0.83
CA VAL A 163 7.71 16.55 -1.32
C VAL A 163 8.26 16.93 -2.70
N GLN A 164 9.41 16.38 -3.09
CA GLN A 164 9.98 16.60 -4.43
C GLN A 164 9.35 15.69 -5.49
N VAL A 165 9.08 14.43 -5.16
CA VAL A 165 8.45 13.47 -6.09
C VAL A 165 6.94 13.68 -6.24
N ALA A 166 6.32 14.49 -5.37
CA ALA A 166 4.88 14.72 -5.30
C ALA A 166 4.18 14.92 -6.67
N PRO A 167 4.69 15.75 -7.62
CA PRO A 167 4.04 15.95 -8.92
C PRO A 167 3.94 14.70 -9.79
N VAL A 168 4.83 13.74 -9.59
CA VAL A 168 4.84 12.45 -10.31
C VAL A 168 4.06 11.41 -9.52
N MET A 169 4.19 11.40 -8.20
CA MET A 169 3.58 10.39 -7.32
C MET A 169 2.07 10.62 -7.13
N ILE A 170 1.65 11.82 -6.74
CA ILE A 170 0.25 12.10 -6.33
C ILE A 170 -0.77 11.74 -7.42
N PRO A 171 -0.55 11.96 -8.73
CA PRO A 171 -1.49 11.50 -9.75
C PRO A 171 -1.85 10.01 -9.65
N HIS A 172 -0.94 9.16 -9.16
CA HIS A 172 -1.16 7.72 -8.92
C HIS A 172 -1.84 7.42 -7.58
N TYR A 173 -1.94 8.38 -6.67
CA TYR A 173 -2.54 8.23 -5.33
C TYR A 173 -3.85 9.02 -5.16
N LYS A 174 -4.11 9.95 -6.07
CA LYS A 174 -5.28 10.83 -6.08
C LYS A 174 -6.58 10.04 -6.04
N ASP A 175 -7.49 10.43 -5.15
CA ASP A 175 -8.77 9.78 -4.88
C ASP A 175 -8.64 8.31 -4.43
N ARG A 176 -7.48 7.86 -3.97
CA ARG A 176 -7.26 6.47 -3.50
C ARG A 176 -7.02 6.42 -2.00
N PRO A 177 -7.83 5.65 -1.25
CA PRO A 177 -7.57 5.36 0.16
C PRO A 177 -6.18 4.76 0.38
N LEU A 178 -5.51 5.18 1.45
CA LEU A 178 -4.13 4.80 1.76
C LEU A 178 -4.03 3.86 2.96
N SER A 179 -3.35 2.72 2.79
CA SER A 179 -2.74 2.01 3.93
C SER A 179 -1.30 2.47 4.11
N MET A 180 -0.89 2.68 5.36
CA MET A 180 0.41 3.23 5.73
C MET A 180 1.20 2.24 6.58
N ASN A 181 2.51 2.20 6.40
CA ASN A 181 3.42 1.47 7.28
C ASN A 181 4.46 2.43 7.89
N PRO A 182 4.20 2.98 9.09
CA PRO A 182 5.18 3.77 9.82
C PRO A 182 6.34 2.93 10.37
N HIS A 183 7.55 3.50 10.32
CA HIS A 183 8.78 2.99 10.93
C HIS A 183 9.38 4.07 11.87
N PRO A 184 8.76 4.32 13.04
CA PRO A 184 9.15 5.46 13.88
C PRO A 184 10.61 5.41 14.33
N ASP A 185 11.16 4.21 14.52
CA ASP A 185 12.54 3.95 14.95
C ASP A 185 13.46 3.48 13.81
N GLY A 186 13.09 3.80 12.56
CA GLY A 186 13.84 3.42 11.37
C GLY A 186 13.62 1.97 10.92
N ILE A 187 14.33 1.57 9.87
CA ILE A 187 14.10 0.28 9.18
C ILE A 187 14.39 -0.97 10.02
N HIS A 188 15.21 -0.85 11.07
CA HIS A 188 15.50 -1.93 12.02
C HIS A 188 14.59 -1.93 13.24
N GLY A 189 13.81 -0.86 13.42
CA GLY A 189 12.84 -0.73 14.50
C GLY A 189 11.53 -1.47 14.22
N LYS A 190 10.62 -1.46 15.19
CA LYS A 190 9.28 -1.99 15.00
C LYS A 190 8.48 -1.10 14.04
N SER A 191 7.77 -1.73 13.13
CA SER A 191 6.77 -1.09 12.28
C SER A 191 5.37 -1.60 12.59
N TYR A 192 4.36 -0.90 12.09
CA TYR A 192 2.96 -1.27 12.27
C TYR A 192 2.10 -0.79 11.10
N TRP A 193 0.92 -1.38 10.93
CA TRP A 193 -0.01 -0.99 9.87
C TRP A 193 -1.02 0.02 10.38
N VAL A 194 -1.16 1.14 9.68
CA VAL A 194 -2.18 2.17 9.96
C VAL A 194 -3.08 2.31 8.74
N LYS A 195 -4.37 2.16 8.97
CA LYS A 195 -5.43 2.21 7.94
C LYS A 195 -6.51 3.22 8.26
N ASP A 196 -6.65 3.57 9.53
CA ASP A 196 -7.56 4.58 10.03
C ASP A 196 -6.77 5.88 10.28
N LYS A 197 -7.36 7.03 9.96
CA LYS A 197 -6.76 8.33 10.20
C LYS A 197 -6.56 8.49 11.71
N PRO A 198 -5.33 8.75 12.19
CA PRO A 198 -5.12 9.01 13.60
C PRO A 198 -5.83 10.29 14.05
N ASP A 199 -6.32 10.34 15.29
CA ASP A 199 -7.04 11.51 15.84
C ASP A 199 -6.20 12.80 15.85
N TYR A 200 -4.87 12.69 15.88
CA TYR A 200 -3.95 13.82 15.84
C TYR A 200 -3.65 14.33 14.42
N ALA A 201 -4.16 13.66 13.38
CA ALA A 201 -3.92 14.06 12.00
C ALA A 201 -4.70 15.34 11.68
N PRO A 202 -4.07 16.35 11.05
CA PRO A 202 -4.71 17.64 10.79
C PRO A 202 -6.05 17.53 10.06
N ASP A 203 -6.99 18.42 10.39
CA ASP A 203 -8.33 18.45 9.79
C ASP A 203 -8.34 18.68 8.28
N TRP A 204 -7.31 19.38 7.78
CA TRP A 204 -7.18 19.66 6.36
C TRP A 204 -6.79 18.43 5.53
N ILE A 205 -6.31 17.34 6.14
CA ILE A 205 -6.01 16.10 5.42
C ILE A 205 -7.34 15.43 5.06
N PRO A 206 -7.66 15.32 3.75
CA PRO A 206 -8.91 14.73 3.30
C PRO A 206 -8.95 13.24 3.63
N THR A 207 -10.16 12.76 3.94
CA THR A 207 -10.41 11.35 4.23
C THR A 207 -11.58 10.78 3.46
N PHE A 208 -11.56 9.45 3.33
CA PHE A 208 -12.67 8.65 2.85
C PHE A 208 -13.18 7.73 3.95
N ARG A 209 -14.40 7.98 4.43
CA ARG A 209 -15.04 7.14 5.43
C ARG A 209 -15.60 5.87 4.79
N TYR A 210 -15.07 4.71 5.16
CA TYR A 210 -15.45 3.43 4.56
C TYR A 210 -15.55 2.30 5.57
N GLN A 211 -16.63 1.52 5.46
CA GLN A 211 -16.86 0.32 6.26
C GLN A 211 -16.24 -0.86 5.52
N ASP A 212 -15.07 -1.31 5.97
CA ASP A 212 -14.54 -2.59 5.51
C ASP A 212 -15.21 -3.76 6.26
N GLN A 213 -14.82 -5.00 5.92
CA GLN A 213 -15.37 -6.22 6.54
C GLN A 213 -15.19 -6.28 8.07
N LYS A 214 -14.28 -5.48 8.65
CA LYS A 214 -13.93 -5.49 10.07
C LYS A 214 -14.50 -4.27 10.80
N SER A 215 -14.28 -3.06 10.29
CA SER A 215 -14.72 -1.83 10.95
C SER A 215 -14.84 -0.63 10.01
N LEU A 216 -15.60 0.36 10.47
CA LEU A 216 -15.63 1.69 9.89
C LEU A 216 -14.31 2.40 10.17
N LYS A 217 -13.72 3.01 9.15
CA LYS A 217 -12.46 3.78 9.25
C LYS A 217 -12.53 5.02 8.37
N ASP A 218 -11.74 6.03 8.72
CA ASP A 218 -11.48 7.20 7.89
C ASP A 218 -10.11 7.02 7.23
N TRP A 219 -10.10 6.74 5.93
CA TRP A 219 -8.87 6.49 5.18
C TRP A 219 -8.25 7.80 4.69
N ILE A 220 -6.95 8.01 4.90
CA ILE A 220 -6.25 9.20 4.38
C ILE A 220 -6.20 9.16 2.84
N LEU A 221 -6.41 10.32 2.23
CA LEU A 221 -6.20 10.56 0.79
C LEU A 221 -5.00 11.49 0.60
N ILE A 222 -4.11 11.15 -0.34
CA ILE A 222 -2.96 11.99 -0.71
C ILE A 222 -3.38 12.86 -1.89
N GLU A 223 -3.81 14.09 -1.60
CA GLU A 223 -4.31 15.06 -2.59
C GLU A 223 -3.35 16.24 -2.81
N GLU A 224 -2.45 16.49 -1.86
CA GLU A 224 -1.54 17.65 -1.89
C GLU A 224 -0.18 17.32 -1.27
N VAL A 225 0.84 18.10 -1.64
CA VAL A 225 2.24 17.92 -1.21
C VAL A 225 2.41 17.97 0.32
N ALA A 226 1.59 18.76 1.01
CA ALA A 226 1.61 18.86 2.46
C ALA A 226 1.21 17.56 3.16
N THR A 227 0.31 16.76 2.57
CA THR A 227 -0.05 15.44 3.11
C THR A 227 1.16 14.51 3.10
N LEU A 228 1.96 14.53 2.02
CA LEU A 228 3.19 13.74 1.94
C LEU A 228 4.24 14.18 2.98
N ALA A 229 4.40 15.49 3.18
CA ALA A 229 5.27 16.03 4.23
C ALA A 229 4.86 15.53 5.62
N TRP A 230 3.57 15.59 5.93
CA TRP A 230 3.02 15.11 7.21
C TRP A 230 3.24 13.60 7.39
N LEU A 231 2.92 12.79 6.38
CA LEU A 231 3.11 11.34 6.41
C LEU A 231 4.58 10.95 6.65
N ALA A 232 5.50 11.58 5.91
CA ALA A 232 6.93 11.34 6.07
C ALA A 232 7.45 11.79 7.45
N ASN A 233 6.92 12.88 8.01
CA ASN A 233 7.22 13.31 9.38
C ASN A 233 6.75 12.31 10.45
N HIS A 234 5.70 11.54 10.17
CA HIS A 234 5.26 10.40 10.99
C HIS A 234 5.99 9.09 10.64
N ALA A 235 7.10 9.18 9.91
CA ALA A 235 7.94 8.07 9.48
C ALA A 235 7.17 7.00 8.69
N VAL A 236 6.13 7.39 7.94
CA VAL A 236 5.50 6.51 6.94
C VAL A 236 6.48 6.30 5.81
N ILE A 237 7.21 5.19 5.85
CA ILE A 237 8.17 4.82 4.81
C ILE A 237 7.43 4.18 3.64
N ASP A 238 6.56 3.20 3.90
CA ASP A 238 5.86 2.41 2.87
C ASP A 238 4.39 2.85 2.73
N MET A 239 3.97 3.17 1.50
CA MET A 239 2.67 3.75 1.15
C MET A 239 1.93 2.88 0.14
N HIS A 240 0.72 2.45 0.50
CA HIS A 240 -0.05 1.44 -0.24
C HIS A 240 -1.43 1.99 -0.63
N PRO A 241 -1.57 2.61 -1.81
CA PRO A 241 -2.84 3.11 -2.29
C PRO A 241 -3.73 1.96 -2.75
N TRP A 242 -5.05 2.13 -2.62
CA TRP A 242 -6.02 1.21 -3.20
C TRP A 242 -5.98 1.21 -4.73
N TYR A 243 -6.40 0.10 -5.33
CA TYR A 243 -6.53 -0.02 -6.79
C TYR A 243 -7.81 0.60 -7.34
N SER A 244 -8.69 1.06 -6.46
CA SER A 244 -9.94 1.74 -6.77
C SER A 244 -9.95 3.13 -6.15
N ARG A 245 -10.88 3.96 -6.63
CA ARG A 245 -11.07 5.32 -6.14
C ARG A 245 -12.32 5.45 -5.29
N VAL A 246 -12.37 6.49 -4.46
CA VAL A 246 -13.42 6.74 -3.46
C VAL A 246 -14.85 6.77 -4.01
N ASP A 247 -15.06 7.15 -5.27
CA ASP A 247 -16.39 7.24 -5.89
C ASP A 247 -16.97 5.87 -6.31
N LYS A 248 -16.11 4.88 -6.57
CA LYS A 248 -16.50 3.48 -6.83
C LYS A 248 -15.46 2.53 -6.22
N PRO A 249 -15.47 2.33 -4.89
CA PRO A 249 -14.42 1.59 -4.17
C PRO A 249 -14.34 0.10 -4.54
N GLU A 250 -15.42 -0.49 -5.06
CA GLU A 250 -15.46 -1.91 -5.45
C GLU A 250 -15.07 -2.15 -6.92
N TYR A 251 -14.88 -1.07 -7.69
CA TYR A 251 -14.62 -1.09 -9.13
C TYR A 251 -13.25 -0.46 -9.41
N PRO A 252 -12.17 -1.26 -9.42
CA PRO A 252 -10.82 -0.78 -9.58
C PRO A 252 -10.59 -0.27 -11.01
N ASP A 253 -9.66 0.66 -11.14
CA ASP A 253 -9.08 1.03 -12.44
C ASP A 253 -7.76 0.31 -12.70
N TRP A 254 -7.27 -0.50 -11.74
CA TRP A 254 -6.13 -1.38 -11.91
C TRP A 254 -6.44 -2.82 -11.49
N SER A 255 -6.15 -3.78 -12.38
CA SER A 255 -5.93 -5.17 -12.00
C SER A 255 -4.43 -5.40 -11.81
N VAL A 256 -4.02 -6.08 -10.74
CA VAL A 256 -2.61 -6.15 -10.36
C VAL A 256 -2.14 -7.59 -10.22
N VAL A 257 -0.94 -7.85 -10.74
CA VAL A 257 -0.21 -9.11 -10.59
C VAL A 257 1.03 -8.85 -9.75
N ASP A 258 1.16 -9.57 -8.66
CA ASP A 258 2.28 -9.48 -7.72
C ASP A 258 3.16 -10.73 -7.86
N LEU A 259 4.44 -10.51 -8.20
CA LEU A 259 5.44 -11.54 -8.44
C LEU A 259 6.49 -11.49 -7.34
N ASP A 260 6.23 -12.24 -6.29
CA ASP A 260 7.12 -12.35 -5.15
C ASP A 260 7.87 -13.70 -5.14
N PRO A 261 9.22 -13.67 -5.06
CA PRO A 261 9.99 -14.89 -4.91
C PRO A 261 9.86 -15.45 -3.50
N ALA A 262 9.56 -16.75 -3.40
CA ALA A 262 9.74 -17.47 -2.15
C ALA A 262 11.24 -17.67 -1.86
N GLU A 263 11.56 -18.11 -0.65
CA GLU A 263 12.92 -18.48 -0.27
C GLU A 263 13.55 -19.45 -1.29
N GLY A 264 14.78 -19.18 -1.72
CA GLY A 264 15.49 -19.95 -2.72
C GLY A 264 15.19 -19.58 -4.18
N ALA A 265 14.13 -18.82 -4.48
CA ALA A 265 13.91 -18.29 -5.82
C ALA A 265 14.73 -17.01 -6.05
N THR A 266 15.16 -16.80 -7.29
CA THR A 266 15.99 -15.64 -7.64
C THR A 266 15.18 -14.55 -8.33
N PHE A 267 15.70 -13.31 -8.34
CA PHE A 267 15.09 -12.24 -9.15
C PHE A 267 15.09 -12.58 -10.66
N LYS A 268 16.03 -13.40 -11.14
CA LYS A 268 16.01 -13.88 -12.53
C LYS A 268 14.78 -14.77 -12.81
N ASP A 269 14.34 -15.55 -11.82
CA ASP A 269 13.12 -16.34 -11.93
C ASP A 269 11.88 -15.43 -11.98
N VAL A 270 11.85 -14.38 -11.16
CA VAL A 270 10.79 -13.33 -11.21
C VAL A 270 10.73 -12.71 -12.61
N VAL A 271 11.88 -12.33 -13.18
CA VAL A 271 11.97 -11.77 -14.53
C VAL A 271 11.48 -12.75 -15.60
N ALA A 272 11.84 -14.03 -15.50
CA ALA A 272 11.38 -15.06 -16.43
C ALA A 272 9.84 -15.20 -16.41
N VAL A 273 9.24 -15.26 -15.23
CA VAL A 273 7.78 -15.33 -15.05
C VAL A 273 7.11 -14.05 -15.57
N ALA A 274 7.69 -12.87 -15.33
CA ALA A 274 7.17 -11.60 -15.84
C ALA A 274 7.14 -11.54 -17.38
N LYS A 275 8.13 -12.13 -18.08
CA LYS A 275 8.15 -12.19 -19.56
C LYS A 275 7.07 -13.12 -20.12
N VAL A 276 6.77 -14.23 -19.44
CA VAL A 276 5.66 -15.11 -19.82
C VAL A 276 4.32 -14.42 -19.58
N LEU A 277 4.16 -13.71 -18.45
CA LEU A 277 3.00 -12.85 -18.20
C LEU A 277 2.83 -11.80 -19.29
N LYS A 278 3.90 -11.12 -19.69
CA LYS A 278 3.84 -10.15 -20.80
C LYS A 278 3.31 -10.80 -22.08
N SER A 279 3.81 -11.99 -22.42
CA SER A 279 3.39 -12.71 -23.62
C SER A 279 1.91 -13.09 -23.56
N ALA A 280 1.42 -13.50 -22.38
CA ALA A 280 0.00 -13.77 -22.17
C ALA A 280 -0.85 -12.49 -22.31
N LEU A 281 -0.42 -11.36 -21.74
CA LEU A 281 -1.10 -10.07 -21.88
C LEU A 281 -1.12 -9.60 -23.34
N ASP A 282 0.00 -9.71 -24.06
CA ASP A 282 0.09 -9.35 -25.48
C ASP A 282 -0.89 -10.20 -26.31
N HIS A 283 -0.99 -11.51 -26.04
CA HIS A 283 -1.96 -12.40 -26.70
C HIS A 283 -3.41 -11.98 -26.45
N LEU A 284 -3.71 -11.56 -25.21
CA LEU A 284 -5.01 -11.03 -24.81
C LEU A 284 -5.25 -9.58 -25.28
N LYS A 285 -4.29 -8.97 -25.97
CA LYS A 285 -4.30 -7.57 -26.41
C LYS A 285 -4.48 -6.60 -25.24
N LEU A 286 -3.91 -6.93 -24.09
CA LEU A 286 -3.87 -6.10 -22.90
C LEU A 286 -2.48 -5.48 -22.73
N ALA A 287 -2.43 -4.17 -22.54
CA ALA A 287 -1.25 -3.47 -22.06
C ALA A 287 -1.15 -3.63 -20.55
N GLY A 288 0.02 -4.07 -20.09
CA GLY A 288 0.45 -3.96 -18.70
C GLY A 288 1.58 -2.95 -18.56
N VAL A 289 1.63 -2.25 -17.44
CA VAL A 289 2.81 -1.49 -17.00
C VAL A 289 3.44 -2.21 -15.83
N LEU A 290 4.76 -2.11 -15.67
CA LEU A 290 5.46 -2.81 -14.59
C LEU A 290 6.35 -1.88 -13.78
N LYS A 291 6.64 -2.32 -12.57
CA LYS A 291 7.57 -1.65 -11.66
C LYS A 291 8.33 -2.66 -10.84
N THR A 292 9.56 -2.31 -10.46
CA THR A 292 10.22 -3.03 -9.38
C THR A 292 9.51 -2.73 -8.05
N THR A 293 9.55 -3.67 -7.12
CA THR A 293 8.96 -3.43 -5.80
C THR A 293 9.86 -2.56 -4.93
N GLY A 294 11.15 -2.45 -5.24
CA GLY A 294 12.16 -1.88 -4.34
C GLY A 294 12.68 -2.90 -3.31
N GLN A 295 12.25 -4.16 -3.36
CA GLN A 295 12.72 -5.23 -2.48
C GLN A 295 13.11 -6.48 -3.27
N SER A 296 12.23 -7.47 -3.44
CA SER A 296 12.57 -8.78 -4.03
C SER A 296 11.88 -9.09 -5.34
N GLY A 297 10.71 -8.50 -5.60
CA GLY A 297 9.80 -8.88 -6.69
C GLY A 297 9.59 -7.84 -7.80
N LEU A 298 8.55 -8.08 -8.60
CA LEU A 298 7.99 -7.16 -9.59
C LEU A 298 6.47 -7.06 -9.41
N HIS A 299 5.89 -5.87 -9.64
CA HIS A 299 4.44 -5.74 -9.80
C HIS A 299 4.11 -5.35 -11.23
N ILE A 300 3.06 -5.95 -11.78
CA ILE A 300 2.50 -5.63 -13.09
C ILE A 300 1.08 -5.12 -12.88
N TYR A 301 0.80 -3.92 -13.36
CA TYR A 301 -0.51 -3.29 -13.30
C TYR A 301 -1.12 -3.34 -14.70
N ILE A 302 -2.37 -3.75 -14.77
CA ILE A 302 -3.18 -3.81 -15.98
C ILE A 302 -4.25 -2.73 -15.81
N PRO A 303 -4.14 -1.60 -16.53
CA PRO A 303 -5.11 -0.52 -16.44
C PRO A 303 -6.42 -0.93 -17.07
N ILE A 304 -7.53 -0.80 -16.34
CA ILE A 304 -8.85 -1.30 -16.75
C ILE A 304 -9.95 -0.24 -16.60
N GLU A 305 -11.02 -0.42 -17.35
CA GLU A 305 -12.27 0.32 -17.12
C GLU A 305 -12.84 -0.03 -15.74
N ARG A 306 -13.38 0.97 -15.04
CA ARG A 306 -14.04 0.83 -13.72
C ARG A 306 -15.43 0.22 -13.83
N ARG A 307 -15.49 -0.99 -14.39
CA ARG A 307 -16.69 -1.77 -14.67
C ARG A 307 -16.61 -3.17 -14.10
N SER A 308 -15.42 -3.78 -14.13
CA SER A 308 -15.17 -5.02 -13.42
C SER A 308 -15.10 -4.75 -11.93
N THR A 309 -15.66 -5.64 -11.13
CA THR A 309 -15.50 -5.67 -9.68
C THR A 309 -14.10 -6.16 -9.31
N LEU A 310 -13.68 -5.91 -8.07
CA LEU A 310 -12.46 -6.52 -7.52
C LEU A 310 -12.48 -8.05 -7.59
N GLU A 311 -13.64 -8.68 -7.42
CA GLU A 311 -13.78 -10.13 -7.51
C GLU A 311 -13.54 -10.64 -8.94
N GLU A 312 -14.10 -9.97 -9.95
CA GLU A 312 -13.86 -10.31 -11.36
C GLU A 312 -12.38 -10.08 -11.74
N SER A 313 -11.79 -8.98 -11.28
CA SER A 313 -10.35 -8.71 -11.45
C SER A 313 -9.49 -9.81 -10.82
N ARG A 314 -9.82 -10.22 -9.60
CA ARG A 314 -9.16 -11.34 -8.91
C ARG A 314 -9.30 -12.65 -9.68
N GLY A 315 -10.49 -12.95 -10.18
CA GLY A 315 -10.76 -14.15 -10.98
C GLY A 315 -9.97 -14.17 -12.28
N PHE A 316 -9.84 -13.03 -12.95
CA PHE A 316 -9.01 -12.88 -14.14
C PHE A 316 -7.52 -13.17 -13.84
N VAL A 317 -6.96 -12.54 -12.79
CA VAL A 317 -5.55 -12.78 -12.41
C VAL A 317 -5.33 -14.21 -11.93
N ALA A 318 -6.30 -14.81 -11.24
CA ALA A 318 -6.22 -16.22 -10.85
C ALA A 318 -6.12 -17.15 -12.08
N LYS A 319 -6.95 -16.95 -13.11
CA LYS A 319 -6.86 -17.73 -14.35
C LYS A 319 -5.50 -17.58 -15.03
N LEU A 320 -4.97 -16.36 -15.12
CA LEU A 320 -3.61 -16.13 -15.62
C LEU A 320 -2.56 -16.89 -14.79
N ALA A 321 -2.66 -16.81 -13.46
CA ALA A 321 -1.74 -17.50 -12.55
C ALA A 321 -1.75 -19.01 -12.77
N HIS A 322 -2.94 -19.63 -12.86
CA HIS A 322 -3.12 -21.06 -13.13
C HIS A 322 -2.47 -21.45 -14.46
N THR A 323 -2.76 -20.74 -15.56
CA THR A 323 -2.17 -21.04 -16.87
C THR A 323 -0.65 -20.95 -16.86
N ILE A 324 -0.08 -19.96 -16.18
CA ILE A 324 1.37 -19.81 -16.10
C ILE A 324 2.00 -20.87 -15.20
N ALA A 325 1.32 -21.29 -14.12
CA ALA A 325 1.76 -22.39 -13.29
C ALA A 325 1.83 -23.72 -14.08
N GLU A 326 0.89 -23.95 -15.00
CA GLU A 326 0.92 -25.10 -15.91
C GLU A 326 2.05 -25.01 -16.95
N LEU A 327 2.35 -23.82 -17.46
CA LEU A 327 3.44 -23.59 -18.43
C LEU A 327 4.83 -23.63 -17.79
N MET A 328 4.96 -23.25 -16.52
CA MET A 328 6.22 -23.11 -15.82
C MET A 328 6.19 -23.79 -14.43
N PRO A 329 5.87 -25.09 -14.34
CA PRO A 329 5.63 -25.77 -13.05
C PRO A 329 6.87 -25.81 -12.14
N ASP A 330 8.07 -25.72 -12.72
CA ASP A 330 9.33 -25.67 -11.96
C ASP A 330 9.63 -24.29 -11.36
N LYS A 331 8.99 -23.23 -11.88
CA LYS A 331 9.24 -21.84 -11.46
C LYS A 331 8.07 -21.19 -10.76
N VAL A 332 6.85 -21.64 -10.98
CA VAL A 332 5.63 -21.04 -10.41
C VAL A 332 4.92 -22.05 -9.51
N THR A 333 4.37 -21.55 -8.41
CA THR A 333 3.60 -22.36 -7.47
C THR A 333 2.33 -21.66 -7.02
N GLU A 334 1.28 -22.47 -6.90
CA GLU A 334 -0.03 -22.06 -6.39
C GLU A 334 -0.28 -22.55 -4.97
N VAL A 335 0.70 -23.28 -4.41
CA VAL A 335 0.59 -23.88 -3.08
C VAL A 335 0.48 -22.79 -2.03
N TRP A 336 -0.54 -22.90 -1.17
CA TRP A 336 -0.79 -21.95 -0.09
C TRP A 336 0.23 -22.04 1.04
N GLU A 337 0.86 -23.18 1.26
CA GLU A 337 1.83 -23.35 2.33
C GLU A 337 3.22 -22.81 1.94
N VAL A 338 3.72 -21.79 2.65
CA VAL A 338 4.97 -21.09 2.33
C VAL A 338 6.18 -22.04 2.25
N LYS A 339 6.29 -22.99 3.18
CA LYS A 339 7.39 -23.97 3.24
C LYS A 339 7.47 -24.88 2.01
N ARG A 340 6.37 -25.03 1.27
CA ARG A 340 6.29 -25.85 0.05
C ARG A 340 6.54 -25.04 -1.23
N ARG A 341 6.91 -23.76 -1.11
CA ARG A 341 7.17 -22.86 -2.24
C ARG A 341 8.65 -22.67 -2.55
N THR A 342 9.55 -23.30 -1.79
CA THR A 342 11.00 -23.11 -1.91
C THR A 342 11.46 -23.20 -3.37
N GLY A 343 12.21 -22.19 -3.83
CA GLY A 343 12.71 -22.10 -5.21
C GLY A 343 11.71 -21.63 -6.25
N LYS A 344 10.45 -21.31 -5.88
CA LYS A 344 9.39 -20.92 -6.82
C LYS A 344 8.84 -19.52 -6.56
N ILE A 345 8.23 -18.94 -7.58
CA ILE A 345 7.51 -17.67 -7.57
C ILE A 345 6.03 -17.93 -7.32
N ARG A 346 5.43 -17.16 -6.43
CA ARG A 346 3.97 -17.12 -6.30
C ARG A 346 3.45 -15.93 -7.09
N ILE A 347 2.48 -16.19 -7.96
CA ILE A 347 1.67 -15.14 -8.59
C ILE A 347 0.51 -14.86 -7.63
N ASP A 348 0.63 -13.82 -6.79
CA ASP A 348 -0.38 -13.60 -5.74
C ASP A 348 -1.61 -12.85 -6.26
N TYR A 349 -2.53 -13.60 -6.88
CA TYR A 349 -3.81 -13.07 -7.33
C TYR A 349 -4.67 -12.53 -6.17
N THR A 350 -4.39 -12.92 -4.92
CA THR A 350 -5.14 -12.48 -3.73
C THR A 350 -4.96 -11.00 -3.40
N GLN A 351 -4.04 -10.32 -4.07
CA GLN A 351 -3.85 -8.88 -3.94
C GLN A 351 -5.06 -8.08 -4.41
N ASN A 352 -5.85 -8.60 -5.37
CA ASN A 352 -7.02 -7.91 -5.95
C ASN A 352 -8.27 -7.99 -5.06
N VAL A 353 -8.16 -7.53 -3.82
CA VAL A 353 -9.31 -7.36 -2.91
C VAL A 353 -9.19 -6.02 -2.18
N ILE A 354 -10.31 -5.56 -1.62
CA ILE A 354 -10.32 -4.35 -0.80
C ILE A 354 -9.32 -4.51 0.34
N ASN A 355 -8.62 -3.41 0.68
CA ASN A 355 -7.80 -3.33 1.89
C ASN A 355 -6.54 -4.22 1.90
N LYS A 356 -6.14 -4.76 0.73
CA LYS A 356 -4.81 -5.35 0.54
C LYS A 356 -3.74 -4.27 0.40
N THR A 357 -2.54 -4.62 0.81
CA THR A 357 -1.38 -3.72 0.90
C THR A 357 -0.38 -4.10 -0.17
N LEU A 358 -0.15 -3.18 -1.11
CA LEU A 358 0.84 -3.33 -2.17
C LEU A 358 1.51 -1.98 -2.38
N ALA A 359 2.84 -1.93 -2.31
CA ALA A 359 3.56 -0.66 -2.35
C ALA A 359 3.27 0.07 -3.67
N GLY A 360 2.79 1.31 -3.59
CA GLY A 360 2.44 2.10 -4.78
C GLY A 360 3.68 2.54 -5.58
N PRO A 361 3.50 3.08 -6.80
CA PRO A 361 4.60 3.62 -7.57
C PRO A 361 5.24 4.80 -6.82
N TYR A 362 6.57 4.86 -6.83
CA TYR A 362 7.38 5.90 -6.16
C TYR A 362 7.38 5.89 -4.62
N SER A 363 6.71 4.93 -3.98
CA SER A 363 6.88 4.71 -2.54
C SER A 363 8.31 4.26 -2.22
N VAL A 364 8.89 4.84 -1.16
CA VAL A 364 10.11 4.32 -0.54
C VAL A 364 9.78 2.98 0.13
N ARG A 365 10.75 2.09 0.19
CA ARG A 365 10.64 0.80 0.88
C ARG A 365 11.56 0.76 2.10
N PRO A 366 11.15 0.09 3.19
CA PRO A 366 11.94 0.01 4.42
C PRO A 366 13.05 -1.03 4.29
N ALA A 367 14.09 -0.69 3.52
CA ALA A 367 15.26 -1.51 3.29
C ALA A 367 16.51 -0.63 3.17
N PRO A 368 17.72 -1.19 3.36
CA PRO A 368 18.97 -0.45 3.17
C PRO A 368 19.03 0.24 1.81
N ARG A 369 19.64 1.42 1.76
CA ARG A 369 19.72 2.34 0.61
C ARG A 369 18.44 3.12 0.29
N ALA A 370 17.37 2.96 1.08
CA ALA A 370 16.06 3.58 0.85
C ALA A 370 15.58 3.37 -0.60
N PRO A 371 15.41 2.11 -1.05
CA PRO A 371 15.00 1.81 -2.41
C PRO A 371 13.57 2.26 -2.66
N VAL A 372 13.27 2.52 -3.92
CA VAL A 372 11.97 3.04 -4.37
C VAL A 372 11.29 2.00 -5.26
N SER A 373 10.00 1.81 -5.04
CA SER A 373 9.10 1.07 -5.94
C SER A 373 9.00 1.79 -7.28
N THR A 374 9.82 1.38 -8.26
CA THR A 374 10.14 2.22 -9.43
C THR A 374 9.60 1.64 -10.74
N PRO A 375 8.79 2.39 -11.49
CA PRO A 375 8.35 2.01 -12.84
C PRO A 375 9.50 1.73 -13.81
N ILE A 376 9.38 0.65 -14.58
CA ILE A 376 10.34 0.23 -15.61
C ILE A 376 9.63 -0.15 -16.90
N ALA A 377 10.35 -0.10 -18.01
CA ALA A 377 9.87 -0.56 -19.30
C ALA A 377 10.08 -2.07 -19.44
N TRP A 378 9.21 -2.75 -20.19
CA TRP A 378 9.33 -4.19 -20.42
C TRP A 378 10.70 -4.61 -20.98
N ARG A 379 11.29 -3.79 -21.86
CA ARG A 379 12.63 -4.03 -22.44
C ARG A 379 13.75 -4.04 -21.40
N GLU A 380 13.55 -3.44 -20.23
CA GLU A 380 14.58 -3.42 -19.17
C GLU A 380 14.71 -4.76 -18.45
N LEU A 381 13.72 -5.66 -18.62
CA LEU A 381 13.81 -7.05 -18.18
C LEU A 381 14.89 -7.86 -18.93
N ASP A 382 15.45 -7.32 -20.01
CA ASP A 382 16.57 -7.92 -20.73
C ASP A 382 17.95 -7.49 -20.19
N ASP A 383 18.02 -6.47 -19.32
CA ASP A 383 19.29 -6.04 -18.71
C ASP A 383 19.68 -7.00 -17.56
N PRO A 384 20.79 -7.76 -17.68
CA PRO A 384 21.23 -8.70 -16.64
C PRO A 384 21.66 -8.00 -15.34
N ARG A 385 21.85 -6.67 -15.36
CA ARG A 385 22.20 -5.85 -14.19
C ARG A 385 20.96 -5.28 -13.50
N LEU A 386 19.75 -5.51 -14.01
CA LEU A 386 18.51 -5.09 -13.36
C LEU A 386 18.43 -5.74 -11.98
N ARG A 387 18.14 -4.92 -10.97
CA ARG A 387 17.87 -5.36 -9.60
C ARG A 387 16.54 -4.78 -9.14
N PRO A 388 15.80 -5.48 -8.27
CA PRO A 388 14.51 -5.00 -7.75
C PRO A 388 14.65 -3.71 -6.92
N ASP A 389 15.82 -3.46 -6.35
CA ASP A 389 16.18 -2.33 -5.49
C ASP A 389 17.16 -1.35 -6.17
N LYS A 390 17.17 -1.31 -7.52
CA LYS A 390 18.14 -0.56 -8.32
C LYS A 390 18.07 0.96 -8.05
N TRP A 391 16.87 1.50 -7.94
CA TRP A 391 16.64 2.94 -7.75
C TRP A 391 16.25 3.25 -6.29
N THR A 392 16.73 4.38 -5.82
CA THR A 392 16.65 4.85 -4.43
C THR A 392 16.19 6.30 -4.39
N ILE A 393 15.91 6.82 -3.19
CA ILE A 393 15.55 8.24 -3.02
C ILE A 393 16.58 9.20 -3.63
N LYS A 394 17.85 8.78 -3.72
CA LYS A 394 18.96 9.57 -4.28
C LYS A 394 19.04 9.49 -5.81
N THR A 395 18.69 8.35 -6.40
CA THR A 395 18.93 8.06 -7.83
C THR A 395 17.66 8.15 -8.68
N LEU A 396 16.47 8.23 -8.07
CA LEU A 396 15.21 8.32 -8.80
C LEU A 396 15.12 9.56 -9.70
N GLY A 397 15.70 10.69 -9.27
CA GLY A 397 15.66 11.92 -10.06
C GLY A 397 16.33 11.76 -11.42
N ASP A 398 17.55 11.21 -11.45
CA ASP A 398 18.28 10.94 -12.70
C ASP A 398 17.51 9.95 -13.58
N ARG A 399 16.93 8.93 -12.96
CA ARG A 399 16.07 7.96 -13.65
C ARG A 399 14.88 8.64 -14.33
N LEU A 400 14.16 9.50 -13.63
CA LEU A 400 13.00 10.19 -14.19
C LEU A 400 13.39 11.20 -15.28
N LEU A 401 14.58 11.81 -15.20
CA LEU A 401 15.11 12.64 -16.29
C LEU A 401 15.41 11.81 -17.55
N GLU A 402 15.92 10.59 -17.38
CA GLU A 402 16.28 9.70 -18.49
C GLU A 402 15.05 9.16 -19.23
N VAL A 403 14.03 8.70 -18.50
CA VAL A 403 12.91 7.93 -19.11
C VAL A 403 11.52 8.54 -18.91
N GLY A 404 11.39 9.60 -18.12
CA GLY A 404 10.10 10.16 -17.73
C GLY A 404 9.30 9.24 -16.78
N ASP A 405 7.98 9.45 -16.72
CA ASP A 405 7.05 8.58 -16.00
C ASP A 405 6.63 7.39 -16.88
N LEU A 406 7.26 6.24 -16.68
CA LEU A 406 6.91 4.98 -17.37
C LEU A 406 5.62 4.34 -16.84
N PHE A 407 5.05 4.87 -15.76
CA PHE A 407 3.77 4.43 -15.19
C PHE A 407 2.61 5.32 -15.65
N HIS A 408 2.86 6.33 -16.47
CA HIS A 408 1.83 7.24 -16.99
C HIS A 408 0.64 6.50 -17.62
N ASP A 409 0.93 5.43 -18.36
CA ASP A 409 -0.10 4.59 -19.00
C ASP A 409 -1.04 3.92 -17.98
N ALA A 410 -0.61 3.76 -16.71
CA ALA A 410 -1.50 3.33 -15.62
C ALA A 410 -2.66 4.29 -15.38
N LEU A 411 -2.47 5.59 -15.68
CA LEU A 411 -3.47 6.62 -15.48
C LEU A 411 -4.38 6.80 -16.69
N MET A 412 -3.84 6.56 -17.89
CA MET A 412 -4.46 6.96 -19.15
C MET A 412 -5.14 5.81 -19.89
N LEU A 413 -4.66 4.58 -19.72
CA LEU A 413 -5.23 3.43 -20.40
C LEU A 413 -6.47 2.93 -19.66
N HIS A 414 -7.51 2.62 -20.44
CA HIS A 414 -8.76 2.05 -19.95
C HIS A 414 -9.11 0.86 -20.84
N GLN A 415 -8.87 -0.34 -20.33
CA GLN A 415 -9.04 -1.57 -21.08
C GLN A 415 -10.16 -2.42 -20.48
N ARG A 416 -10.81 -3.24 -21.30
CA ARG A 416 -11.78 -4.21 -20.80
C ARG A 416 -11.07 -5.52 -20.56
N LEU A 417 -11.25 -6.10 -19.38
CA LEU A 417 -10.83 -7.46 -19.14
C LEU A 417 -11.64 -8.39 -20.06
N PRO A 418 -10.97 -9.25 -20.86
CA PRO A 418 -11.67 -10.23 -21.67
C PRO A 418 -12.33 -11.29 -20.79
N ALA A 419 -13.36 -11.94 -21.32
CA ALA A 419 -13.82 -13.19 -20.74
C ALA A 419 -12.75 -14.26 -21.03
N LEU A 420 -12.16 -14.79 -19.96
CA LEU A 420 -11.22 -15.92 -20.01
C LEU A 420 -11.93 -17.26 -19.82
#